data_AF-R8BPY1-F1
#
_entry.id   AF-R8BPY1-F1
#
_cell.length_a   1.000
_cell.length_b   1.000
_cell.length_c   1.000
_cell.angle_alpha   90.00
_cell.angle_beta   90.00
_cell.angle_gamma   90.00
#
_symmetry.space_group_name_H-M   'P 1'
#
loop_
_entity.id
_entity.type
_entity.pdbx_description
1 polymer ?
#
loop_
_entity_poly.entity_id
_entity_poly.type
_entity_poly.pdbx_seq_one_letter_code
_entity_poly.pdbx_strand_id
1 'polypeptide(L)'
;MILSRALAVLYLSVLATAQERPNTTTPCDHYAEKTVGSNTAENERILVALVLHSALLGPIFKYNTVPVPGFTGALTDTTFHGEAVSLNGYFNGGFASANTGKDSGEAVNFFGAGGLDAARNLKPSNGDVASPQQYEELSI
;
A
#
# COMPACT_ATOMS: atom_id res chain seq x y z
N MET A 1 -27.47 57.49 -7.77
CA MET A 1 -28.24 56.63 -8.69
C MET A 1 -27.28 55.55 -9.18
N ILE A 2 -27.34 54.33 -8.63
CA ILE A 2 -28.22 53.25 -9.12
C ILE A 2 -27.86 53.00 -10.59
N LEU A 3 -27.20 51.93 -11.00
CA LEU A 3 -27.66 50.56 -10.89
C LEU A 3 -26.57 49.62 -11.44
N SER A 4 -26.33 48.52 -10.73
CA SER A 4 -26.18 47.15 -11.22
C SER A 4 -25.58 46.94 -12.62
N ARG A 5 -24.59 46.04 -12.77
CA ARG A 5 -24.89 44.61 -12.89
C ARG A 5 -23.67 43.77 -12.56
N ALA A 6 -23.93 42.78 -11.71
CA ALA A 6 -23.05 41.68 -11.36
C ALA A 6 -22.43 41.03 -12.61
N LEU A 7 -21.10 40.91 -12.63
CA LEU A 7 -20.46 39.78 -13.29
C LEU A 7 -20.15 38.77 -12.19
N ALA A 8 -21.03 37.78 -12.07
CA ALA A 8 -20.83 36.61 -11.25
C ALA A 8 -19.57 35.88 -11.74
N VAL A 9 -18.53 35.85 -10.91
CA VAL A 9 -17.37 34.97 -11.11
C VAL A 9 -17.84 33.56 -10.76
N LEU A 10 -18.20 32.78 -11.77
CA LEU A 10 -18.54 31.37 -11.62
C LEU A 10 -17.22 30.60 -11.39
N TYR A 11 -16.82 30.43 -10.13
CA TYR A 11 -15.76 29.50 -9.77
C TYR A 11 -16.28 28.07 -10.01
N LEU A 12 -16.01 27.54 -11.21
CA LEU A 12 -16.16 26.11 -11.46
C LEU A 12 -14.97 25.42 -10.76
N SER A 13 -15.12 25.10 -9.48
CA SER A 13 -14.22 24.15 -8.82
C SER A 13 -14.43 22.80 -9.53
N VAL A 14 -13.51 22.45 -10.44
CA VAL A 14 -13.40 21.08 -10.95
C VAL A 14 -13.05 20.24 -9.73
N LEU A 15 -14.08 19.67 -9.10
CA LEU A 15 -13.90 18.51 -8.25
C LEU A 15 -13.32 17.47 -9.18
N ALA A 16 -12.03 17.17 -9.03
CA ALA A 16 -11.45 15.98 -9.62
C ALA A 16 -12.38 14.84 -9.19
N THR A 17 -13.15 14.28 -10.12
CA THR A 17 -13.91 13.07 -9.84
C THR A 17 -12.84 12.01 -9.63
N ALA A 18 -12.45 11.79 -8.38
CA ALA A 18 -11.97 10.48 -7.98
C ALA A 18 -13.00 9.53 -8.56
N GLN A 19 -12.60 8.72 -9.54
CA GLN A 19 -13.54 7.81 -10.18
C GLN A 19 -13.97 6.82 -9.11
N GLU A 20 -15.12 7.10 -8.50
CA GLU A 20 -15.67 6.30 -7.42
C GLU A 20 -15.99 4.92 -8.02
N ARG A 21 -15.49 3.88 -7.35
CA ARG A 21 -15.85 2.50 -7.65
C ARG A 21 -17.37 2.37 -7.56
N PRO A 22 -18.05 1.75 -8.55
CA PRO A 22 -19.47 1.43 -8.43
C PRO A 22 -19.77 0.63 -7.15
N ASN A 23 -20.86 0.95 -6.46
CA ASN A 23 -21.26 0.22 -5.25
C ASN A 23 -21.71 -1.24 -5.52
N THR A 24 -21.78 -1.64 -6.78
CA THR A 24 -22.19 -2.97 -7.25
C THR A 24 -21.05 -3.97 -7.46
N THR A 25 -19.78 -3.53 -7.43
CA THR A 25 -18.60 -4.39 -7.61
C THR A 25 -17.73 -4.38 -6.37
N THR A 26 -17.05 -5.47 -6.01
CA THR A 26 -16.15 -5.45 -4.85
C THR A 26 -14.91 -4.58 -5.15
N PRO A 27 -14.19 -4.09 -4.12
CA PRO A 27 -12.91 -3.40 -4.34
C PRO A 27 -11.90 -4.24 -5.13
N CYS A 28 -11.78 -5.54 -4.83
CA CYS A 28 -10.85 -6.43 -5.52
C CYS A 28 -11.22 -6.55 -7.00
N ASP A 29 -12.48 -6.85 -7.31
CA ASP A 29 -12.95 -6.96 -8.70
C ASP A 29 -12.65 -5.68 -9.51
N HIS A 30 -13.02 -4.52 -8.95
CA HIS A 30 -12.91 -3.25 -9.64
C HIS A 30 -11.46 -2.82 -9.86
N TYR A 31 -10.63 -2.91 -8.82
CA TYR A 31 -9.26 -2.43 -8.89
C TYR A 31 -8.30 -3.45 -9.51
N ALA A 32 -8.62 -4.75 -9.52
CA ALA A 32 -7.83 -5.74 -10.24
C ALA A 32 -7.90 -5.49 -11.74
N GLU A 33 -9.10 -5.26 -12.27
CA GLU A 33 -9.29 -4.91 -13.68
C GLU A 33 -8.65 -3.55 -14.02
N LYS A 34 -8.85 -2.53 -13.18
CA LYS A 34 -8.33 -1.17 -13.43
C LYS A 34 -6.80 -1.07 -13.32
N THR A 35 -6.19 -1.79 -12.39
CA THR A 35 -4.75 -1.66 -12.08
C THR A 35 -3.90 -2.71 -12.80
N VAL A 36 -4.39 -3.94 -12.90
CA VAL A 36 -3.62 -5.10 -13.42
C VAL A 36 -4.17 -5.58 -14.79
N GLY A 37 -5.33 -5.07 -15.22
CA GLY A 37 -5.85 -5.21 -16.58
C GLY A 37 -6.91 -6.29 -16.79
N SER A 38 -7.20 -7.13 -15.79
CA SER A 38 -8.35 -8.06 -15.81
C SER A 38 -8.69 -8.59 -14.42
N ASN A 39 -9.96 -8.92 -14.18
CA ASN A 39 -10.40 -9.56 -12.94
C ASN A 39 -10.22 -11.09 -13.00
N THR A 40 -9.13 -11.57 -12.41
CA THR A 40 -8.86 -12.99 -12.20
C THR A 40 -8.33 -13.16 -10.78
N ALA A 41 -8.50 -14.35 -10.18
CA ALA A 41 -8.00 -14.63 -8.83
C ALA A 41 -6.49 -14.34 -8.67
N GLU A 42 -5.70 -14.54 -9.73
CA GLU A 42 -4.28 -14.22 -9.72
C GLU A 42 -4.02 -12.71 -9.73
N ASN A 43 -4.76 -11.95 -10.54
CA ASN A 43 -4.62 -10.49 -10.58
C ASN A 43 -5.14 -9.81 -9.31
N GLU A 44 -6.14 -10.39 -8.64
CA GLU A 44 -6.59 -9.92 -7.33
C GLU A 44 -5.50 -10.11 -6.26
N ARG A 45 -4.75 -11.22 -6.29
CA ARG A 45 -3.58 -11.41 -5.41
C ARG A 45 -2.48 -10.39 -5.71
N ILE A 46 -2.20 -10.14 -6.99
CA ILE A 46 -1.25 -9.11 -7.41
C ILE A 46 -1.71 -7.74 -6.89
N LEU A 47 -2.99 -7.40 -7.00
CA LEU A 47 -3.53 -6.16 -6.47
C LEU A 47 -3.28 -6.03 -4.96
N VAL A 48 -3.57 -7.06 -4.17
CA VAL A 48 -3.33 -7.04 -2.71
C VAL A 48 -1.84 -6.88 -2.40
N ALA A 49 -0.97 -7.61 -3.11
CA ALA A 49 0.47 -7.48 -2.99
C ALA A 49 0.95 -6.04 -3.32
N LEU A 50 0.36 -5.40 -4.34
CA LEU A 50 0.67 -4.02 -4.70
C LEU A 50 0.23 -3.03 -3.60
N VAL A 51 -0.91 -3.26 -2.96
CA VAL A 51 -1.37 -2.42 -1.83
C VAL A 51 -0.41 -2.53 -0.65
N LEU A 52 -0.06 -3.76 -0.23
CA LEU A 52 0.84 -3.99 0.89
C LEU A 52 2.25 -3.44 0.59
N HIS A 53 2.78 -3.74 -0.61
CA HIS A 53 4.04 -3.20 -1.06
C HIS A 53 4.03 -1.68 -1.02
N SER A 54 2.99 -1.05 -1.56
CA SER A 54 2.91 0.41 -1.60
C SER A 54 2.84 1.03 -0.21
N ALA A 55 2.08 0.43 0.71
CA ALA A 55 1.98 0.88 2.09
C ALA A 55 3.34 0.83 2.81
N LEU A 56 4.13 -0.23 2.59
CA LEU A 56 5.40 -0.42 3.28
C LEU A 56 6.57 0.29 2.60
N LEU A 57 6.66 0.23 1.27
CA LEU A 57 7.84 0.58 0.48
C LEU A 57 7.63 1.73 -0.50
N GLY A 58 6.39 2.24 -0.60
CA GLY A 58 6.05 3.34 -1.48
C GLY A 58 5.62 2.89 -2.89
N PRO A 59 5.27 3.83 -3.77
CA PRO A 59 4.56 3.54 -5.00
C PRO A 59 5.41 2.78 -6.02
N ILE A 60 4.84 1.74 -6.63
CA ILE A 60 5.40 1.10 -7.83
C ILE A 60 4.88 1.83 -9.07
N PHE A 61 5.72 2.64 -9.71
CA PHE A 61 5.35 3.47 -10.87
C PHE A 61 4.75 2.70 -12.05
N LYS A 62 5.07 1.41 -12.19
CA LYS A 62 4.46 0.54 -13.23
C LYS A 62 2.94 0.45 -13.09
N TYR A 63 2.43 0.41 -11.85
CA TYR A 63 1.01 0.19 -11.56
C TYR A 63 0.33 1.43 -10.98
N ASN A 64 1.09 2.31 -10.34
CA ASN A 64 0.60 3.58 -9.82
C ASN A 64 1.05 4.73 -10.74
N THR A 65 0.15 5.17 -11.61
CA THR A 65 0.38 6.28 -12.54
C THR A 65 0.00 7.64 -11.95
N VAL A 66 -0.62 7.67 -10.77
CA VAL A 66 -1.01 8.91 -10.09
C VAL A 66 0.01 9.23 -9.01
N PRO A 67 0.87 10.25 -9.20
CA PRO A 67 1.81 10.65 -8.16
C PRO A 67 1.04 11.26 -6.98
N VAL A 68 1.27 10.70 -5.79
CA VAL A 68 0.79 11.26 -4.53
C VAL A 68 1.99 11.91 -3.83
N PRO A 69 2.04 13.25 -3.73
CA PRO A 69 3.14 13.94 -3.07
C PRO A 69 3.35 13.44 -1.63
N GLY A 70 4.60 13.13 -1.27
CA GLY A 70 4.97 12.66 0.06
C GLY A 70 4.64 11.18 0.34
N PHE A 71 4.16 10.41 -0.63
CA PHE A 71 3.94 8.98 -0.45
C PHE A 71 5.23 8.19 -0.69
N THR A 72 5.90 7.78 0.39
CA THR A 72 7.22 7.13 0.36
C THR A 72 7.25 5.73 0.99
N GLY A 73 6.15 5.27 1.59
CA GLY A 73 6.05 3.98 2.32
C GLY A 73 6.45 4.08 3.79
N ALA A 74 5.86 3.24 4.65
CA ALA A 74 6.02 3.25 6.11
C ALA A 74 7.44 2.87 6.58
N LEU A 75 8.20 2.12 5.78
CA LEU A 75 9.55 1.66 6.11
C LEU A 75 10.65 2.62 5.62
N THR A 76 10.25 3.74 4.99
CA THR A 76 11.19 4.79 4.62
C THR A 76 11.53 5.62 5.85
N ASP A 77 12.81 5.64 6.20
CA ASP A 77 13.32 6.46 7.30
C ASP A 77 12.99 7.94 7.07
N THR A 78 12.58 8.61 8.14
CA THR A 78 12.13 10.01 8.07
C THR A 78 12.51 10.78 9.32
N THR A 79 12.12 12.06 9.38
CA THR A 79 12.24 12.89 10.58
C THR A 79 10.85 13.34 11.01
N PHE A 80 10.49 13.08 12.26
CA PHE A 80 9.23 13.54 12.86
C PHE A 80 9.56 14.39 14.08
N HIS A 81 9.09 15.63 14.12
CA HIS A 81 9.36 16.59 15.20
C HIS A 81 10.86 16.79 15.53
N GLY A 82 11.75 16.68 14.53
CA GLY A 82 13.19 16.86 14.70
C GLY A 82 13.94 15.59 15.14
N GLU A 83 13.24 14.47 15.33
CA GLU A 83 13.83 13.18 15.67
C GLU A 83 13.85 12.26 14.46
N ALA A 84 14.96 11.54 14.27
CA ALA A 84 15.06 10.52 13.23
C ALA A 84 14.18 9.33 13.62
N VAL A 85 13.25 8.96 12.72
CA VAL A 85 12.30 7.87 12.92
C VAL A 85 12.54 6.80 11.87
N SER A 86 12.69 5.56 12.33
CA SER A 86 12.72 4.37 11.49
C SER A 86 11.79 3.31 12.07
N LEU A 87 10.88 2.79 11.23
CA LEU A 87 10.00 1.70 11.63
C LEU A 87 10.57 0.31 11.32
N ASN A 88 11.72 0.23 10.63
CA ASN A 88 12.28 -1.03 10.16
C ASN A 88 12.45 -2.10 11.26
N GLY A 89 12.91 -1.68 12.45
CA GLY A 89 13.11 -2.57 13.61
C GLY A 89 11.85 -3.32 14.07
N TYR A 90 10.67 -2.74 13.84
CA TYR A 90 9.39 -3.36 14.20
C TYR A 90 8.98 -4.47 13.22
N PHE A 91 9.48 -4.45 11.98
CA PHE A 91 9.11 -5.40 10.93
C PHE A 91 10.17 -6.46 10.64
N ASN A 92 11.44 -6.17 10.90
CA ASN A 92 12.56 -7.07 10.58
C ASN A 92 13.02 -7.95 11.76
N GLY A 93 12.25 -7.98 12.86
CA GLY A 93 12.63 -8.71 14.08
C GLY A 93 13.69 -8.02 14.93
N GLY A 94 13.98 -6.74 14.71
CA GLY A 94 14.89 -5.95 15.55
C GLY A 94 14.31 -5.67 16.95
N PHE A 95 12.98 -5.58 17.06
CA PHE A 95 12.27 -5.30 18.32
C PHE A 95 11.23 -6.37 18.66
N ALA A 96 11.14 -6.70 19.95
CA ALA A 96 10.14 -7.61 20.50
C ALA A 96 8.76 -6.93 20.59
N SER A 97 8.13 -6.74 19.43
CA SER A 97 6.94 -5.90 19.25
C SER A 97 5.72 -6.64 18.70
N ALA A 98 5.89 -7.89 18.22
CA ALA A 98 4.79 -8.68 17.69
C ALA A 98 4.01 -9.36 18.82
N ASN A 99 2.69 -9.28 18.77
CA ASN A 99 1.82 -10.06 19.64
C ASN A 99 1.60 -11.45 19.02
N THR A 100 2.22 -12.46 19.62
CA THR A 100 2.09 -13.88 19.20
C THR A 100 1.16 -14.67 20.13
N GLY A 101 0.38 -14.00 20.98
CA GLY A 101 -0.51 -14.61 21.97
C GLY A 101 0.22 -15.12 23.22
N LYS A 102 1.49 -14.77 23.41
CA LYS A 102 2.30 -15.08 24.60
C LYS A 102 2.27 -13.93 25.61
N ASP A 103 2.94 -14.15 26.74
CA ASP A 103 2.98 -13.20 27.87
C ASP A 103 3.78 -11.91 27.60
N SER A 104 4.54 -11.86 26.50
CA SER A 104 5.30 -10.67 26.08
C SER A 104 5.39 -10.58 24.56
N GLY A 105 5.71 -9.38 24.06
CA GLY A 105 6.01 -9.19 22.64
C GLY A 105 7.21 -10.05 22.20
N GLU A 106 7.18 -10.50 20.95
CA GLU A 106 8.27 -11.28 20.35
C GLU A 106 8.90 -10.56 19.16
N ALA A 107 10.18 -10.84 18.94
CA ALA A 107 10.96 -10.32 17.82
C ALA A 107 10.70 -11.20 16.59
N VAL A 108 9.73 -10.78 15.77
CA VAL A 108 9.32 -11.52 14.57
C VAL A 108 9.78 -10.76 13.33
N ASN A 109 10.43 -11.48 12.41
CA ASN A 109 10.75 -10.96 11.08
C ASN A 109 9.58 -11.25 10.13
N PHE A 110 8.84 -10.20 9.80
CA PHE A 110 7.68 -10.25 8.90
C PHE A 110 8.07 -10.41 7.42
N PHE A 111 9.34 -10.20 7.06
CA PHE A 111 9.82 -10.40 5.69
C PHE A 111 10.37 -11.81 5.43
N GLY A 112 10.31 -12.69 6.44
CA GLY A 112 10.78 -14.07 6.33
C GLY A 112 12.20 -14.20 5.77
N ALA A 113 12.41 -15.26 4.98
CA ALA A 113 13.68 -15.51 4.27
C ALA A 113 13.87 -14.66 3.00
N GLY A 114 12.82 -13.98 2.54
CA GLY A 114 12.84 -13.13 1.34
C GLY A 114 13.42 -11.75 1.57
N GLY A 115 13.23 -11.20 2.77
CA GLY A 115 13.62 -9.84 3.10
C GLY A 115 12.89 -8.80 2.24
N LEU A 116 13.36 -7.55 2.34
CA LEU A 116 12.80 -6.43 1.56
C LEU A 116 12.98 -6.62 0.05
N ASP A 117 13.98 -7.39 -0.38
CA ASP A 117 14.24 -7.62 -1.80
C ASP A 117 13.17 -8.52 -2.44
N ALA A 118 12.70 -9.57 -1.76
CA ALA A 118 11.57 -10.35 -2.23
C ALA A 118 10.30 -9.48 -2.30
N ALA A 119 10.04 -8.69 -1.26
CA ALA A 119 8.92 -7.75 -1.21
C ALA A 119 8.97 -6.73 -2.36
N ARG A 120 10.16 -6.25 -2.74
CA ARG A 120 10.38 -5.37 -3.91
C ARG A 120 10.05 -6.01 -5.25
N ASN A 121 10.09 -7.33 -5.33
CA ASN A 121 9.76 -8.08 -6.53
C ASN A 121 8.34 -8.66 -6.51
N LEU A 122 7.49 -8.25 -5.56
CA LEU A 122 6.15 -8.80 -5.33
C LEU A 122 6.19 -10.32 -5.10
N LYS A 123 7.22 -10.78 -4.39
CA LYS A 123 7.41 -12.19 -4.03
C LYS A 123 7.31 -12.35 -2.51
N PRO A 124 6.78 -13.49 -2.03
CA PRO A 124 6.80 -13.82 -0.61
C PRO A 124 8.24 -14.11 -0.13
N SER A 125 9.05 -14.80 -0.95
CA SER A 125 10.44 -15.13 -0.58
C SER A 125 11.37 -15.25 -1.80
N ASN A 126 12.69 -15.23 -1.53
CA ASN A 126 13.75 -15.51 -2.50
C ASN A 126 14.06 -17.02 -2.62
N GLY A 127 13.48 -17.87 -1.77
CA GLY A 127 13.64 -19.33 -1.78
C GLY A 127 12.60 -20.08 -2.63
N ASP A 128 12.86 -21.37 -2.85
CA ASP A 128 12.03 -22.28 -3.66
C ASP A 128 10.56 -22.35 -3.19
N VAL A 129 9.66 -22.34 -4.17
CA VAL A 129 8.18 -22.33 -4.11
C VAL A 129 7.51 -23.57 -3.46
N ALA A 130 8.18 -24.25 -2.53
CA ALA A 130 7.76 -25.55 -1.98
C ALA A 130 7.42 -25.55 -0.47
N SER A 131 7.24 -24.37 0.15
CA SER A 131 6.81 -24.27 1.54
C SER A 131 5.30 -23.95 1.64
N PRO A 132 4.53 -24.65 2.51
CA PRO A 132 3.14 -24.31 2.82
C PRO A 132 2.94 -22.90 3.40
N GLN A 133 4.02 -22.20 3.76
CA GLN A 133 3.99 -20.84 4.29
C GLN A 133 3.61 -19.79 3.22
N GLN A 134 3.65 -20.16 1.94
CA GLN A 134 3.33 -19.25 0.82
C GLN A 134 1.89 -18.72 0.86
N TYR A 135 0.96 -19.48 1.47
CA TYR A 135 -0.44 -19.05 1.63
C TYR A 135 -0.66 -18.22 2.90
N GLU A 136 0.25 -18.32 3.88
CA GLU A 136 0.19 -17.60 5.15
C GLU A 136 0.71 -16.16 5.01
N GLU A 137 1.76 -15.95 4.20
CA GLU A 137 2.27 -14.61 3.87
C GLU A 137 1.35 -13.76 2.98
N LEU A 138 0.40 -14.41 2.28
CA LEU A 138 -0.63 -13.75 1.46
C LEU A 138 -1.99 -13.64 2.18
N SER A 139 -2.09 -14.11 3.44
CA SER A 139 -3.32 -14.03 4.25
C SER A 139 -3.23 -13.04 5.41
N ILE A 140 -2.29 -12.10 5.35
CA ILE A 140 -2.35 -10.83 6.09
C ILE A 140 -3.05 -9.77 5.23
#